data_AF-A0A6A3UYV7-F1
#
_entry.id   AF-A0A6A3UYV7-F1
#
_cell.length_a   1.000
_cell.length_b   1.000
_cell.length_c   1.000
_cell.angle_alpha   90.00
_cell.angle_beta   90.00
_cell.angle_gamma   90.00
#
_symmetry.space_group_name_H-M   'P 1'
#
loop_
_entity.id
_entity.type
_entity.pdbx_description
1 polymer ?
#
loop_
_entity_poly.entity_id
_entity_poly.type
_entity_poly.pdbx_seq_one_letter_code
_entity_poly.pdbx_strand_id
1 'polypeptide(L)'
;MMEAEYDMMKLIPYFDSENACSESAKDFWWCFETATEWFNDASRLRIFKARMSGSVGERWCLSSRLTDFETLKRRFYNRFIRLTVAGLHIRLTSP
;
A
#
# COMPACT_ATOMS: atom_id res chain seq x y z
N MET A 1 -10.14 2.11 -17.36
CA MET A 1 -10.45 2.63 -16.02
C MET A 1 -11.67 3.51 -16.17
N MET A 2 -12.73 3.27 -15.40
CA MET A 2 -13.97 4.08 -15.48
C MET A 2 -13.72 5.49 -14.91
N GLU A 3 -14.50 6.49 -15.33
CA GLU A 3 -14.32 7.89 -14.85
C GLU A 3 -14.36 8.00 -13.32
N ALA A 4 -15.30 7.32 -12.66
CA ALA A 4 -15.38 7.28 -11.20
C ALA A 4 -14.12 6.67 -10.54
N GLU A 5 -13.50 5.66 -11.15
CA GLU A 5 -12.23 5.11 -10.66
C GLU A 5 -11.10 6.15 -10.80
N TYR A 6 -11.08 6.90 -11.90
CA TYR A 6 -10.06 7.91 -12.17
C TYR A 6 -10.16 9.12 -11.23
N ASP A 7 -11.38 9.60 -10.94
CA ASP A 7 -11.58 10.73 -10.04
C ASP A 7 -11.25 10.39 -8.59
N MET A 8 -11.67 9.22 -8.12
CA MET A 8 -11.28 8.75 -6.78
C MET A 8 -9.78 8.50 -6.68
N MET A 9 -9.16 8.01 -7.75
CA MET A 9 -7.71 7.83 -7.80
C MET A 9 -6.95 9.16 -7.58
N LYS A 10 -7.47 10.31 -8.06
CA LYS A 10 -6.85 11.64 -7.81
C LYS A 10 -6.82 12.03 -6.33
N LEU A 11 -7.75 11.51 -5.51
CA LEU A 11 -7.84 11.78 -4.08
C LEU A 11 -6.91 10.89 -3.25
N ILE A 12 -6.41 9.80 -3.83
CA ILE A 12 -5.52 8.87 -3.15
C ILE A 12 -4.07 9.29 -3.41
N PRO A 13 -3.27 9.55 -2.36
CA PRO A 13 -1.86 9.91 -2.52
C PRO A 13 -1.06 8.76 -3.11
N TYR A 14 0.08 9.08 -3.73
CA TYR A 14 1.04 8.05 -4.10
C TYR A 14 1.71 7.47 -2.86
N PHE A 15 1.97 6.17 -2.88
CA PHE A 15 2.72 5.48 -1.83
C PHE A 15 4.16 5.24 -2.29
N ASP A 16 5.08 6.06 -1.78
CA ASP A 16 6.52 5.87 -1.98
C ASP A 16 7.01 4.68 -1.16
N SER A 17 7.03 3.52 -1.81
CA SER A 17 7.42 2.25 -1.21
C SER A 17 8.90 2.14 -0.83
N GLU A 18 9.77 3.04 -1.31
CA GLU A 18 11.20 3.03 -1.03
C GLU A 18 11.51 3.79 0.26
N ASN A 19 10.79 4.87 0.53
CA ASN A 19 10.99 5.73 1.69
C ASN A 19 9.89 5.60 2.76
N ALA A 20 8.86 4.77 2.56
CA ALA A 20 7.77 4.62 3.50
C ALA A 20 8.22 4.06 4.87
N CYS A 21 7.70 4.68 5.94
CA CYS A 21 7.72 4.12 7.29
C CYS A 21 6.37 3.49 7.64
N SER A 22 6.29 2.85 8.81
CA SER A 22 5.05 2.19 9.25
C SER A 22 3.89 3.16 9.46
N GLU A 23 4.17 4.41 9.81
CA GLU A 23 3.16 5.47 9.97
C GLU A 23 2.62 5.92 8.61
N SER A 24 3.50 6.31 7.68
CA SER A 24 3.08 6.70 6.33
C SER A 24 2.37 5.56 5.58
N ALA A 25 2.72 4.31 5.86
CA ALA A 25 2.01 3.14 5.31
C ALA A 25 0.60 3.00 5.88
N LYS A 26 0.38 3.27 7.17
CA LYS A 26 -0.96 3.28 7.77
C LYS A 26 -1.82 4.40 7.20
N ASP A 27 -1.26 5.60 7.07
CA ASP A 27 -1.97 6.77 6.54
C ASP A 27 -2.40 6.54 5.09
N PHE A 28 -1.48 6.04 4.25
CA PHE A 28 -1.81 5.66 2.89
C PHE A 28 -2.91 4.59 2.84
N TRP A 29 -2.79 3.53 3.66
CA TRP A 29 -3.79 2.46 3.68
C TRP A 29 -5.18 2.99 4.07
N TRP A 30 -5.24 3.87 5.06
CA TRP A 30 -6.49 4.50 5.51
C TRP A 30 -7.15 5.32 4.39
N CYS A 31 -6.37 6.19 3.72
CA CYS A 31 -6.86 6.98 2.58
C CYS A 31 -7.35 6.08 1.44
N PHE A 32 -6.59 5.05 1.09
CA PHE A 32 -6.93 4.11 0.03
C PHE A 32 -8.19 3.29 0.35
N GLU A 33 -8.30 2.73 1.56
CA GLU A 33 -9.44 1.90 1.97
C GLU A 33 -10.73 2.73 2.01
N THR A 34 -10.68 3.93 2.57
CA THR A 34 -11.82 4.86 2.62
C THR A 34 -12.26 5.30 1.22
N ALA A 35 -11.31 5.77 0.40
CA ALA A 35 -11.63 6.26 -0.94
C ALA A 35 -12.14 5.16 -1.89
N THR A 36 -11.88 3.90 -1.56
CA THR A 36 -12.26 2.77 -2.41
C THR A 36 -13.37 1.87 -1.84
N GLU A 37 -14.03 2.27 -0.75
CA GLU A 37 -14.99 1.45 -0.02
C GLU A 37 -16.17 0.94 -0.88
N TRP A 38 -16.61 1.74 -1.87
CA TRP A 38 -17.72 1.39 -2.76
C TRP A 38 -17.31 0.62 -4.02
N PHE A 39 -16.01 0.38 -4.21
CA PHE A 39 -15.51 -0.34 -5.38
C PHE A 39 -15.35 -1.83 -5.11
N ASN A 40 -15.53 -2.63 -6.16
CA ASN A 40 -15.23 -4.06 -6.15
C ASN A 40 -13.71 -4.32 -6.08
N ASP A 41 -13.34 -5.54 -5.71
CA ASP A 41 -11.95 -5.95 -5.55
C ASP A 41 -11.08 -5.68 -6.78
N ALA A 42 -11.58 -5.95 -7.99
CA ALA A 42 -10.81 -5.74 -9.22
C ALA A 42 -10.46 -4.26 -9.42
N SER A 43 -11.41 -3.36 -9.15
CA SER A 43 -11.21 -1.92 -9.16
C SER A 43 -10.21 -1.47 -8.09
N ARG A 44 -10.37 -1.95 -6.85
CA ARG A 44 -9.45 -1.64 -5.74
C ARG A 44 -8.02 -2.06 -6.06
N LEU A 45 -7.82 -3.25 -6.60
CA LEU A 45 -6.50 -3.77 -6.99
C LEU A 45 -5.86 -2.93 -8.11
N ARG A 46 -6.64 -2.47 -9.09
CA ARG A 46 -6.13 -1.60 -10.16
C ARG A 46 -5.71 -0.23 -9.62
N ILE A 47 -6.57 0.40 -8.81
CA ILE A 47 -6.30 1.71 -8.20
C ILE A 47 -5.06 1.61 -7.30
N PHE A 48 -4.97 0.57 -6.48
CA PHE A 48 -3.79 0.34 -5.63
C PHE A 48 -2.50 0.32 -6.44
N LYS A 49 -2.44 -0.52 -7.50
CA LYS A 49 -1.25 -0.61 -8.37
C LYS A 49 -0.89 0.73 -9.01
N ALA A 50 -1.88 1.53 -9.39
CA ALA A 50 -1.68 2.86 -9.98
C ALA A 50 -1.26 3.94 -8.97
N ARG A 51 -1.35 3.68 -7.67
CA ARG A 51 -0.91 4.57 -6.59
C ARG A 51 0.40 4.14 -5.95
N MET A 52 0.88 2.93 -6.23
CA MET A 52 2.20 2.49 -5.81
C MET A 52 3.27 3.22 -6.63
N SER A 53 4.23 3.85 -5.95
CA SER A 53 5.43 4.39 -6.56
C SER A 53 6.69 3.77 -5.96
N GLY A 54 7.77 3.83 -6.73
CA GLY A 54 9.06 3.25 -6.34
C GLY A 54 9.20 1.79 -6.75
N SER A 55 10.45 1.40 -7.02
CA SER A 55 10.77 0.09 -7.63
C SER A 55 10.44 -1.09 -6.72
N VAL A 56 10.42 -0.87 -5.40
CA VAL A 56 10.10 -1.88 -4.39
C VAL A 56 8.63 -2.25 -4.45
N GLY A 57 7.76 -1.25 -4.54
CA GLY A 57 6.32 -1.38 -4.58
C GLY A 57 5.83 -1.99 -5.89
N GLU A 58 6.38 -1.54 -7.02
CA GLU A 58 6.07 -2.10 -8.33
C GLU A 58 6.45 -3.58 -8.43
N ARG A 59 7.68 -3.94 -8.06
CA ARG A 59 8.13 -5.35 -8.04
C ARG A 59 7.30 -6.19 -7.08
N TRP A 60 6.99 -5.67 -5.90
CA TRP A 60 6.15 -6.36 -4.93
C TRP A 60 4.74 -6.61 -5.46
N CYS A 61 4.13 -5.64 -6.15
CA CYS A 61 2.82 -5.81 -6.78
C CYS A 61 2.83 -6.92 -7.83
N LEU A 62 3.90 -7.02 -8.61
CA LEU A 62 4.07 -8.08 -9.62
C LEU A 62 4.24 -9.46 -8.97
N SER A 63 5.01 -9.58 -7.89
CA SER A 63 5.31 -10.86 -7.25
C SER A 63 4.23 -11.36 -6.30
N SER A 64 3.35 -10.50 -5.79
CA SER A 64 2.51 -10.80 -4.63
C SER A 64 1.23 -11.60 -4.90
N ARG A 65 0.91 -11.91 -6.16
CA ARG A 65 -0.34 -12.60 -6.57
C ARG A 65 -1.57 -12.03 -5.84
N LEU A 66 -1.79 -10.73 -6.00
CA LEU A 66 -2.92 -10.02 -5.38
C LEU A 66 -4.23 -10.43 -6.09
N THR A 67 -5.03 -11.27 -5.46
CA THR A 67 -6.26 -11.87 -6.02
C THR A 67 -7.54 -11.15 -5.61
N ASP A 68 -7.55 -10.58 -4.41
CA ASP A 68 -8.71 -9.98 -3.75
C ASP A 68 -8.24 -8.91 -2.75
N PHE A 69 -9.19 -8.10 -2.27
CA PHE A 69 -8.90 -6.99 -1.39
C PHE A 69 -8.35 -7.44 -0.03
N GLU A 70 -8.86 -8.55 0.52
CA GLU A 70 -8.41 -9.10 1.80
C GLU A 70 -6.95 -9.56 1.75
N THR A 71 -6.58 -10.25 0.67
CA THR A 71 -5.21 -10.70 0.42
C THR A 71 -4.28 -9.51 0.25
N LEU A 72 -4.71 -8.46 -0.46
CA LEU A 72 -3.98 -7.20 -0.56
C LEU A 72 -3.74 -6.60 0.83
N LYS A 73 -4.79 -6.42 1.64
CA LYS A 73 -4.72 -5.86 3.00
C LYS A 73 -3.70 -6.63 3.84
N ARG A 74 -3.87 -7.95 3.95
CA ARG A 74 -2.98 -8.80 4.74
C ARG A 74 -1.51 -8.68 4.29
N ARG A 75 -1.25 -8.69 2.98
CA ARG A 75 0.13 -8.61 2.46
C ARG A 75 0.73 -7.22 2.65
N PHE A 76 -0.05 -6.16 2.44
CA PHE A 76 0.39 -4.77 2.65
C PHE A 76 0.79 -4.56 4.11
N TYR A 77 -0.07 -4.96 5.05
CA TYR A 77 0.20 -4.84 6.48
C TYR A 77 1.47 -5.61 6.86
N ASN A 78 1.63 -6.85 6.40
CA ASN A 78 2.83 -7.65 6.69
C ASN A 78 4.11 -7.04 6.13
N ARG A 79 4.05 -6.34 4.99
CA ARG A 79 5.23 -5.80 4.31
C ARG A 79 5.63 -4.42 4.82
N PHE A 80 4.67 -3.52 4.99
CA PHE A 80 4.93 -2.09 5.19
C PHE A 80 4.52 -1.57 6.57
N ILE A 81 3.57 -2.22 7.27
CA ILE A 81 3.09 -1.76 8.58
C ILE A 81 3.71 -2.55 9.72
N ARG A 82 3.88 -3.86 9.54
CA ARG A 82 4.39 -4.74 10.60
C ARG A 82 5.84 -4.36 10.90
N LEU A 83 6.08 -3.92 12.13
CA LEU A 83 7.42 -3.76 12.68
C LEU A 83 8.07 -5.14 12.73
N THR A 84 8.94 -5.46 11.78
CA THR A 84 9.92 -6.53 12.00
C THR A 84 10.80 -6.08 13.16
N VAL A 85 10.96 -6.95 14.16
CA VAL A 85 11.87 -6.76 15.31
C VAL A 85 13.29 -6.36 14.87
N ALA A 86 13.68 -6.66 13.63
CA ALA A 86 14.91 -6.17 12.99
C ALA A 86 15.04 -4.63 12.96
N GLY A 87 13.95 -3.87 12.91
CA GLY A 87 13.97 -2.40 12.98
C GLY A 87 14.15 -1.83 14.40
N LEU A 88 13.90 -2.64 15.44
CA LEU A 88 14.16 -2.25 16.83
C LEU A 88 15.64 -2.35 17.19
N HIS A 89 16.42 -3.20 16.51
CA HIS A 89 17.85 -3.37 16.81
C HIS A 89 18.71 -2.15 16.42
N ILE A 90 18.33 -1.43 15.36
CA ILE A 90 19.11 -0.28 14.87
C ILE A 90 18.95 0.97 15.78
N ARG A 91 17.90 1.03 16.61
CA ARG A 91 17.72 2.12 17.60
C ARG A 91 18.32 1.83 18.97
N LEU A 92 18.76 0.59 19.24
CA LEU A 92 19.37 0.19 20.52
C LEU A 92 20.87 -0.05 20.42
N THR A 93 21.48 0.18 19.25
CA THR A 93 22.93 0.01 19.00
C THR A 93 23.56 1.21 18.28
N SER A 94 23.06 2.42 18.55
CA SER A 94 23.90 3.62 18.35
C SER A 94 24.73 3.81 19.63
N PRO A 95 26.07 3.85 19.55
CA PRO A 95 26.97 4.03 20.70
C PRO A 95 26.81 5.40 21.36
#